data_AF-A0A3C0ZHL0-F1
#
_entry.id   AF-A0A3C0ZHL0-F1
#
_cell.length_a   1.000
_cell.length_b   1.000
_cell.length_c   1.000
_cell.angle_alpha   90.00
_cell.angle_beta   90.00
_cell.angle_gamma   90.00
#
_symmetry.space_group_name_H-M   'P 1'
#
loop_
_entity.id
_entity.type
_entity.pdbx_description
1 polymer ?
#
loop_
_entity_poly.entity_id
_entity_poly.type
_entity_poly.pdbx_seq_one_letter_code
_entity_poly.pdbx_strand_id
1 'polypeptide(L)'
;MKAPISYAQRTAALIAYLHTRQYMPLARISEFFSSVYGMGISQGTVCGILERFAQKALPAFALVKQAVSRSRVIGADETGMRENGKLNWFWTWQSKFATYITASNNRGSETVDAHFPAGFAKAILVHDCWPSHLNTPAAGHQICTAHLMRELLYFIQKYQCPWAQKFQQMISRAIQLKKTIKPDEYGTPQKQRADIEALLDQLIRQKIDPEHPEVLTFQKRIIKYREYLLTFLYNADVPSHNNSSEQAIRNVKVKLKVSGMFKANNGAQNYAIIRSITDTCKKNGQGILNEFLTIANA
;
A
#
# COMPACT_ATOMS: atom_id res chain seq x y z
N MET A 1 -0.51 -11.41 48.90
CA MET A 1 0.13 -11.74 47.61
C MET A 1 -0.79 -11.27 46.48
N LYS A 2 -0.44 -10.18 45.76
CA LYS A 2 -1.08 -9.87 44.48
C LYS A 2 -0.34 -10.67 43.42
N ALA A 3 -0.84 -11.86 43.08
CA ALA A 3 -0.34 -12.57 41.91
C ALA A 3 -0.59 -11.68 40.68
N PRO A 4 0.39 -11.47 39.78
CA PRO A 4 0.14 -10.75 38.55
C PRO A 4 -0.91 -11.51 37.75
N ILE A 5 -2.02 -10.85 37.40
CA ILE A 5 -3.06 -11.42 36.54
C ILE A 5 -2.41 -11.70 35.18
N SER A 6 -2.18 -12.97 34.87
CA SER A 6 -1.72 -13.44 33.56
C SER A 6 -2.94 -13.79 32.72
N TYR A 7 -3.24 -12.98 31.72
CA TYR A 7 -4.31 -13.28 30.76
C TYR A 7 -3.87 -14.40 29.82
N ALA A 8 -4.79 -15.33 29.51
CA ALA A 8 -4.51 -16.46 28.62
C ALA A 8 -4.11 -16.00 27.20
N GLN A 9 -3.30 -16.80 26.50
CA GLN A 9 -2.83 -16.50 25.14
C GLN A 9 -4.00 -16.26 24.16
N ARG A 10 -5.14 -16.93 24.37
CA ARG A 10 -6.38 -16.71 23.62
C ARG A 10 -6.93 -15.29 23.75
N THR A 11 -6.86 -14.72 24.96
CA THR A 11 -7.28 -13.33 25.22
C THR A 11 -6.39 -12.35 24.47
N ALA A 12 -5.07 -12.57 24.46
CA ALA A 12 -4.13 -11.72 23.75
C ALA A 12 -4.36 -11.71 22.24
N ALA A 13 -4.53 -12.90 21.64
CA ALA A 13 -4.84 -13.05 20.21
C ALA A 13 -6.18 -12.37 19.85
N LEU A 14 -7.21 -12.55 20.67
CA LEU A 14 -8.52 -11.93 20.46
C LEU A 14 -8.42 -10.39 20.55
N ILE A 15 -7.71 -9.85 21.55
CA ILE A 15 -7.47 -8.40 21.67
C ILE A 15 -6.76 -7.86 20.43
N ALA A 16 -5.70 -8.52 19.96
CA ALA A 16 -4.99 -8.13 18.75
C ALA A 16 -5.91 -8.14 17.52
N TYR A 17 -6.75 -9.17 17.38
CA TYR A 17 -7.73 -9.30 16.31
C TYR A 17 -8.78 -8.17 16.34
N LEU A 18 -9.42 -7.94 17.49
CA LEU A 18 -10.42 -6.89 17.64
C LEU A 18 -9.82 -5.50 17.36
N HIS A 19 -8.59 -5.26 17.81
CA HIS A 19 -7.94 -3.96 17.64
C HIS A 19 -7.52 -3.66 16.19
N THR A 20 -6.95 -4.65 15.48
CA THR A 20 -6.27 -4.43 14.20
C THR A 20 -7.05 -4.88 12.97
N ARG A 21 -7.99 -5.83 13.14
CA ARG A 21 -8.88 -6.30 12.08
C ARG A 21 -10.28 -5.71 12.20
N GLN A 22 -10.84 -5.64 13.40
CA GLN A 22 -12.17 -5.07 13.65
C GLN A 22 -12.13 -3.57 14.01
N TYR A 23 -10.93 -3.01 14.12
CA TYR A 23 -10.69 -1.59 14.39
C TYR A 23 -11.30 -1.07 15.70
N MET A 24 -11.59 -1.95 16.65
CA MET A 24 -12.24 -1.57 17.90
C MET A 24 -11.34 -0.60 18.69
N PRO A 25 -11.89 0.53 19.17
CA PRO A 25 -11.20 1.42 20.11
C PRO A 25 -10.90 0.72 21.44
N LEU A 26 -9.85 1.15 22.14
CA LEU A 26 -9.40 0.54 23.40
C LEU A 26 -10.51 0.48 24.46
N ALA A 27 -11.24 1.58 24.66
CA ALA A 27 -12.37 1.64 25.58
C ALA A 27 -13.45 0.58 25.26
N ARG A 28 -13.74 0.37 23.97
CA ARG A 28 -14.72 -0.63 23.53
C ARG A 28 -14.21 -2.06 23.64
N ILE A 29 -12.89 -2.28 23.52
CA ILE A 29 -12.29 -3.59 23.82
C ILE A 29 -12.44 -3.89 25.31
N SER A 30 -12.11 -2.93 26.19
CA SER A 30 -12.30 -3.07 27.65
C SER A 30 -13.76 -3.35 28.02
N GLU A 31 -14.70 -2.58 27.46
CA GLU A 31 -16.14 -2.79 27.63
C GLU A 31 -16.56 -4.19 27.15
N PHE A 32 -16.12 -4.61 25.96
CA PHE A 32 -16.44 -5.93 25.41
C PHE A 32 -16.04 -7.07 26.35
N PHE A 33 -14.82 -7.05 26.90
CA PHE A 33 -14.38 -8.09 27.84
C PHE A 33 -15.12 -8.02 29.17
N SER A 34 -15.44 -6.83 29.66
CA SER A 34 -16.22 -6.66 30.90
C SER A 34 -17.65 -7.18 30.74
N SER A 35 -18.33 -6.77 29.67
CA SER A 35 -19.77 -7.01 29.48
C SER A 35 -20.07 -8.40 28.91
N VAL A 36 -19.21 -8.93 28.02
CA VAL A 36 -19.46 -10.22 27.35
C VAL A 36 -18.78 -11.38 28.08
N TYR A 37 -17.58 -11.16 28.62
CA TYR A 37 -16.79 -12.21 29.27
C TYR A 37 -16.77 -12.11 30.80
N GLY A 38 -17.40 -11.09 31.39
CA GLY A 38 -17.31 -10.84 32.84
C GLY A 38 -15.87 -10.53 33.31
N MET A 39 -14.98 -10.18 32.38
CA MET A 39 -13.55 -10.01 32.63
C MET A 39 -13.19 -8.53 32.58
N GLY A 40 -13.06 -7.90 33.75
CA GLY A 40 -12.63 -6.51 33.85
C GLY A 40 -11.19 -6.33 33.37
N ILE A 41 -11.00 -5.64 32.25
CA ILE A 41 -9.68 -5.29 31.73
C ILE A 41 -9.58 -3.78 31.49
N SER A 42 -8.54 -3.13 32.02
CA SER A 42 -8.33 -1.70 31.79
C SER A 42 -7.82 -1.42 30.36
N GLN A 43 -8.00 -0.20 29.87
CA GLN A 43 -7.43 0.21 28.58
C GLN A 43 -5.90 0.11 28.58
N GLY A 44 -5.25 0.43 29.70
CA GLY A 44 -3.80 0.29 29.87
C GLY A 44 -3.35 -1.17 29.77
N THR A 45 -4.13 -2.10 30.34
CA THR A 45 -3.90 -3.55 30.20
C THR A 45 -4.01 -3.98 28.75
N VAL A 46 -5.03 -3.51 28.01
CA VAL A 46 -5.19 -3.78 26.57
C VAL A 46 -3.98 -3.28 25.77
N CYS A 47 -3.51 -2.05 26.02
CA CYS A 47 -2.31 -1.51 25.40
C CYS A 47 -1.08 -2.38 25.67
N GLY A 48 -0.83 -2.75 26.93
CA GLY A 48 0.31 -3.60 27.29
C GLY A 48 0.25 -4.99 26.66
N ILE A 49 -0.96 -5.55 26.48
CA ILE A 49 -1.15 -6.81 25.75
C ILE A 49 -0.80 -6.64 24.27
N LEU A 50 -1.28 -5.58 23.62
CA LEU A 50 -0.99 -5.31 22.21
C LEU A 50 0.50 -5.09 21.95
N GLU A 51 1.19 -4.41 22.87
CA GLU A 51 2.63 -4.21 22.80
C GLU A 51 3.39 -5.54 22.89
N ARG A 52 3.11 -6.37 23.92
CA ARG A 52 3.73 -7.69 24.04
C ARG A 52 3.41 -8.59 22.84
N PHE A 53 2.18 -8.53 22.33
CA PHE A 53 1.80 -9.29 21.14
C PHE A 53 2.58 -8.83 19.91
N ALA A 54 2.74 -7.51 19.70
CA ALA A 54 3.56 -6.98 18.62
C ALA A 54 5.03 -7.41 18.71
N GLN A 55 5.59 -7.47 19.93
CA GLN A 55 6.94 -8.02 20.14
C GLN A 55 7.04 -9.49 19.74
N LYS A 56 6.10 -10.34 20.16
CA LYS A 56 6.03 -11.75 19.72
C LYS A 56 5.82 -11.91 18.21
N ALA A 57 5.19 -10.93 17.58
CA ALA A 57 4.90 -10.92 16.16
C ALA A 57 6.10 -10.51 15.27
N LEU A 58 7.20 -10.00 15.86
CA LEU A 58 8.37 -9.52 15.11
C LEU A 58 8.99 -10.56 14.15
N PRO A 59 9.14 -11.85 14.50
CA PRO A 59 9.65 -12.86 13.56
C PRO A 59 8.75 -13.02 12.34
N ALA A 60 7.43 -13.07 12.54
CA ALA A 60 6.46 -13.14 11.44
C ALA A 60 6.49 -11.86 10.59
N PHE A 61 6.61 -10.68 11.22
CA PHE A 61 6.75 -9.41 10.52
C PHE A 61 8.03 -9.33 9.67
N ALA A 62 9.14 -9.89 10.16
CA ALA A 62 10.38 -9.99 9.39
C ALA A 62 10.22 -10.91 8.16
N LEU A 63 9.50 -12.03 8.30
CA LEU A 63 9.17 -12.91 7.18
C LEU A 63 8.28 -12.20 6.14
N VAL A 64 7.29 -11.41 6.58
CA VAL A 64 6.48 -10.57 5.68
C VAL A 64 7.36 -9.60 4.89
N LYS A 65 8.28 -8.90 5.57
CA LYS A 65 9.24 -7.98 4.93
C LYS A 65 10.12 -8.70 3.89
N GLN A 66 10.62 -9.89 4.23
CA GLN A 66 11.42 -10.71 3.33
C GLN A 66 10.61 -11.19 2.11
N ALA A 67 9.36 -11.60 2.31
CA ALA A 67 8.46 -12.02 1.24
C ALA A 67 8.17 -10.87 0.26
N VAL A 68 7.93 -9.65 0.76
CA VAL A 68 7.82 -8.46 -0.09
C VAL A 68 9.12 -8.21 -0.86
N SER A 69 10.27 -8.21 -0.19
CA SER A 69 11.58 -7.93 -0.81
C SER A 69 11.96 -8.92 -1.92
N ARG A 70 11.48 -10.17 -1.84
CA ARG A 70 11.74 -11.23 -2.84
C ARG A 70 10.72 -11.27 -3.98
N SER A 71 9.69 -10.43 -3.93
CA SER A 71 8.62 -10.43 -4.93
C SER A 71 9.09 -9.77 -6.23
N ARG A 72 8.64 -10.30 -7.38
CA ARG A 72 8.95 -9.72 -8.71
C ARG A 72 8.10 -8.48 -9.05
N VAL A 73 6.98 -8.30 -8.37
CA VAL A 73 6.10 -7.14 -8.50
C VAL A 73 5.76 -6.66 -7.10
N ILE A 74 6.01 -5.39 -6.84
CA ILE A 74 5.78 -4.76 -5.54
C ILE A 74 4.97 -3.50 -5.80
N GLY A 75 3.83 -3.33 -5.13
CA GLY A 75 3.14 -2.07 -5.07
C GLY A 75 3.56 -1.29 -3.83
N ALA A 76 3.67 0.04 -3.96
CA ALA A 76 4.02 0.93 -2.86
C ALA A 76 3.04 2.11 -2.78
N ASP A 77 2.71 2.53 -1.56
CA ASP A 77 1.86 3.69 -1.31
C ASP A 77 2.09 4.20 0.13
N GLU A 78 1.63 5.42 0.41
CA GLU A 78 1.71 6.02 1.73
C GLU A 78 0.48 6.86 2.05
N THR A 79 0.16 6.98 3.34
CA THR A 79 -0.96 7.80 3.77
C THR A 79 -0.66 8.54 5.05
N GLY A 80 -1.06 9.81 5.07
CA GLY A 80 -0.88 10.66 6.24
C GLY A 80 -1.71 10.16 7.43
N MET A 81 -1.16 10.28 8.62
CA MET A 81 -1.78 9.93 9.88
C MET A 81 -1.41 11.00 10.92
N ARG A 82 -2.33 11.31 11.85
CA ARG A 82 -2.02 12.21 12.96
C ARG A 82 -1.58 11.39 14.18
N GLU A 83 -0.38 11.65 14.67
CA GLU A 83 0.15 11.17 15.93
C GLU A 83 0.19 12.33 16.91
N ASN A 84 -0.62 12.29 17.97
CA ASN A 84 -0.73 13.37 18.94
C ASN A 84 -0.84 14.78 18.29
N GLY A 85 -1.63 14.89 17.22
CA GLY A 85 -1.83 16.13 16.45
C GLY A 85 -0.77 16.43 15.38
N LYS A 86 0.40 15.77 15.40
CA LYS A 86 1.46 15.94 14.40
C LYS A 86 1.25 15.02 13.19
N LEU A 87 1.59 15.49 11.99
CA LEU A 87 1.47 14.70 10.76
C LEU A 87 2.65 13.73 10.64
N ASN A 88 2.33 12.44 10.65
CA ASN A 88 3.20 11.31 10.35
C ASN A 88 2.60 10.52 9.17
N TRP A 89 3.25 9.43 8.78
CA TRP A 89 2.93 8.65 7.60
C TRP A 89 2.91 7.16 7.92
N PHE A 90 1.92 6.47 7.40
CA PHE A 90 2.01 5.02 7.22
C PHE A 90 2.45 4.74 5.80
N TRP A 91 3.42 3.85 5.64
CA TRP A 91 3.88 3.36 4.36
C TRP A 91 3.43 1.92 4.18
N THR A 92 3.18 1.52 2.93
CA THR A 92 2.99 0.12 2.57
C THR A 92 3.84 -0.27 1.38
N TRP A 93 4.38 -1.48 1.46
CA TRP A 93 4.91 -2.22 0.32
C TRP A 93 4.25 -3.58 0.30
N GLN A 94 3.74 -3.98 -0.84
CA GLN A 94 2.88 -5.14 -0.92
C GLN A 94 3.09 -5.91 -2.22
N SER A 95 2.95 -7.22 -2.16
CA SER A 95 2.99 -8.11 -3.32
C SER A 95 1.77 -9.02 -3.35
N LYS A 96 1.69 -9.96 -4.30
CA LYS A 96 0.57 -10.93 -4.36
C LYS A 96 0.30 -11.64 -3.02
N PHE A 97 1.35 -11.94 -2.25
CA PHE A 97 1.24 -12.78 -1.05
C PHE A 97 1.53 -12.07 0.26
N ALA A 98 2.12 -10.87 0.25
CA ALA A 98 2.55 -10.20 1.47
C ALA A 98 2.18 -8.71 1.47
N THR A 99 1.95 -8.16 2.66
CA THR A 99 1.72 -6.72 2.87
C THR A 99 2.56 -6.27 4.06
N TYR A 100 3.57 -5.45 3.79
CA TYR A 100 4.38 -4.81 4.81
C TYR A 100 3.89 -3.38 5.02
N ILE A 101 3.64 -3.01 6.27
CA ILE A 101 3.21 -1.68 6.69
C ILE A 101 4.12 -1.21 7.83
N THR A 102 4.49 0.06 7.81
CA THR A 102 5.29 0.71 8.87
C THR A 102 4.79 2.13 9.12
N ALA A 103 4.96 2.64 10.33
CA ALA A 103 4.77 4.06 10.62
C ALA A 103 6.10 4.79 10.51
N SER A 104 6.07 6.04 10.05
CA SER A 104 7.24 6.90 9.88
C SER A 104 6.85 8.36 10.08
N ASN A 105 7.77 9.18 10.57
CA ASN A 105 7.62 10.64 10.60
C ASN A 105 8.06 11.30 9.27
N ASN A 106 8.50 10.50 8.30
CA ASN A 106 9.08 10.94 7.04
C ASN A 106 8.22 10.46 5.84
N ARG A 107 8.07 11.32 4.82
CA ARG A 107 7.37 11.02 3.53
C ARG A 107 8.32 11.02 2.32
N GLY A 108 9.58 10.70 2.55
CA GLY A 108 10.64 10.72 1.56
C GLY A 108 11.47 9.43 1.56
N SER A 109 12.58 9.46 0.83
CA SER A 109 13.45 8.31 0.62
C SER A 109 14.03 7.74 1.90
N GLU A 110 14.24 8.56 2.94
CA GLU A 110 14.76 8.09 4.24
C GLU A 110 13.93 6.93 4.82
N THR A 111 12.60 6.95 4.64
CA THR A 111 11.77 5.82 5.09
C THR A 111 11.97 4.59 4.21
N VAL A 112 12.14 4.77 2.90
CA VAL A 112 12.47 3.67 2.00
C VAL A 112 13.82 3.07 2.39
N ASP A 113 14.85 3.89 2.59
CA ASP A 113 16.22 3.47 2.88
C ASP A 113 16.32 2.75 4.23
N ALA A 114 15.58 3.22 5.24
CA ALA A 114 15.53 2.57 6.55
C ALA A 114 14.91 1.15 6.50
N HIS A 115 13.92 0.95 5.62
CA HIS A 115 13.21 -0.32 5.52
C HIS A 115 13.79 -1.24 4.43
N PHE A 116 14.18 -0.72 3.29
CA PHE A 116 14.66 -1.45 2.12
C PHE A 116 15.90 -0.74 1.55
N PRO A 117 17.05 -0.75 2.26
CA PRO A 117 18.25 -0.01 1.86
C PRO A 117 18.82 -0.44 0.50
N ALA A 118 18.58 -1.69 0.09
CA ALA A 118 18.98 -2.21 -1.22
C ALA A 118 17.92 -1.96 -2.32
N GLY A 119 16.81 -1.28 -2.00
CA GLY A 119 15.65 -1.17 -2.87
C GLY A 119 15.08 -2.54 -3.28
N PHE A 120 14.64 -2.62 -4.53
CA PHE A 120 13.96 -3.76 -5.13
C PHE A 120 14.53 -4.11 -6.52
N ALA A 121 15.86 -4.28 -6.62
CA ALA A 121 16.58 -4.49 -7.89
C ALA A 121 16.09 -5.65 -8.78
N LYS A 122 15.24 -6.56 -8.27
CA LYS A 122 14.66 -7.68 -9.01
C LYS A 122 13.14 -7.56 -9.20
N ALA A 123 12.55 -6.41 -8.88
CA ALA A 123 11.12 -6.20 -8.90
C ALA A 123 10.72 -4.99 -9.74
N ILE A 124 9.53 -5.06 -10.31
CA ILE A 124 8.84 -3.90 -10.89
C ILE A 124 8.03 -3.23 -9.78
N LEU A 125 8.31 -1.95 -9.52
CA LEU A 125 7.66 -1.15 -8.50
C LEU A 125 6.43 -0.42 -9.07
N VAL A 126 5.25 -0.71 -8.55
CA VAL A 126 3.97 -0.09 -8.95
C VAL A 126 3.60 1.00 -7.95
N HIS A 127 3.47 2.25 -8.41
CA HIS A 127 3.20 3.39 -7.52
C HIS A 127 2.55 4.57 -8.26
N ASP A 128 2.20 5.62 -7.54
CA ASP A 128 1.47 6.81 -8.00
C ASP A 128 2.36 7.92 -8.60
N CYS A 129 3.59 7.59 -9.03
CA CYS A 129 4.59 8.56 -9.52
C CYS A 129 5.16 9.50 -8.44
N TRP A 130 5.01 9.21 -7.13
CA TRP A 130 5.71 9.99 -6.10
C TRP A 130 7.25 9.84 -6.19
N PRO A 131 8.05 10.93 -6.07
CA PRO A 131 9.50 10.88 -6.28
C PRO A 131 10.27 9.90 -5.37
N SER A 132 9.85 9.67 -4.12
CA SER A 132 10.55 8.71 -3.26
C SER A 132 10.47 7.28 -3.80
N HIS A 133 9.33 6.92 -4.40
CA HIS A 133 9.17 5.61 -5.05
C HIS A 133 9.96 5.54 -6.35
N LEU A 134 9.96 6.60 -7.16
CA LEU A 134 10.73 6.67 -8.42
C LEU A 134 12.24 6.58 -8.20
N ASN A 135 12.75 7.17 -7.12
CA ASN A 135 14.16 7.16 -6.79
C ASN A 135 14.59 5.86 -6.08
N THR A 136 13.64 4.97 -5.75
CA THR A 136 13.96 3.68 -5.15
C THR A 136 14.56 2.76 -6.22
N PRO A 137 15.78 2.21 -6.02
CA PRO A 137 16.36 1.27 -6.97
C PRO A 137 15.41 0.10 -7.24
N ALA A 138 15.04 -0.13 -8.50
CA ALA A 138 14.15 -1.21 -8.91
C ALA A 138 14.55 -1.78 -10.28
N ALA A 139 14.05 -2.97 -10.64
CA ALA A 139 14.24 -3.49 -12.00
C ALA A 139 13.48 -2.67 -13.05
N GLY A 140 12.46 -1.94 -12.61
CA GLY A 140 11.67 -1.02 -13.42
C GLY A 140 10.49 -0.50 -12.61
N HIS A 141 9.70 0.40 -13.19
CA HIS A 141 8.53 0.96 -12.53
C HIS A 141 7.28 0.80 -13.39
N GLN A 142 6.14 0.85 -12.72
CA GLN A 142 4.84 1.02 -13.35
C GLN A 142 4.11 2.17 -12.67
N ILE A 143 3.88 3.24 -13.41
CA ILE A 143 3.11 4.38 -12.92
C ILE A 143 1.61 4.03 -12.94
N CYS A 144 0.91 4.34 -11.85
CA CYS A 144 -0.51 4.07 -11.71
C CYS A 144 -1.34 4.84 -12.74
N THR A 145 -1.92 4.12 -13.71
CA THR A 145 -2.74 4.73 -14.75
C THR A 145 -4.01 5.39 -14.20
N ALA A 146 -4.55 4.92 -13.07
CA ALA A 146 -5.72 5.54 -12.46
C ALA A 146 -5.46 6.96 -11.92
N HIS A 147 -4.23 7.26 -11.48
CA HIS A 147 -3.85 8.64 -11.12
C HIS A 147 -3.76 9.51 -12.37
N LEU A 148 -3.09 9.02 -13.42
CA LEU A 148 -2.98 9.73 -14.68
C LEU A 148 -4.34 10.02 -15.31
N MET A 149 -5.27 9.05 -15.30
CA MET A 149 -6.62 9.20 -15.84
C MET A 149 -7.42 10.28 -15.11
N ARG A 150 -7.22 10.45 -13.79
CA ARG A 150 -7.86 11.51 -12.99
C ARG A 150 -7.30 12.90 -13.32
N GLU A 151 -5.99 13.02 -13.46
CA GLU A 151 -5.35 14.28 -13.90
C GLU A 151 -5.81 14.67 -15.32
N LEU A 152 -5.86 13.69 -16.24
CA LEU A 152 -6.35 13.92 -17.60
C LEU A 152 -7.82 14.37 -17.60
N LEU A 153 -8.69 13.74 -16.80
CA LEU A 153 -10.08 14.17 -16.66
C LEU A 153 -10.19 15.62 -16.16
N TYR A 154 -9.37 16.00 -15.18
CA TYR A 154 -9.30 17.37 -14.71
C TYR A 154 -8.92 18.35 -15.84
N PHE A 155 -7.92 18.02 -16.66
CA PHE A 155 -7.54 18.86 -17.79
C PHE A 155 -8.63 18.98 -18.85
N ILE A 156 -9.38 17.90 -19.11
CA ILE A 156 -10.51 17.92 -20.04
C ILE A 156 -11.61 18.85 -19.52
N GLN A 157 -11.91 18.80 -18.22
CA GLN A 157 -12.95 19.63 -17.62
C GLN A 157 -12.55 21.11 -17.54
N LYS A 158 -11.30 21.38 -17.17
CA LYS A 158 -10.80 22.75 -16.97
C LYS A 158 -10.48 23.46 -18.27
N TYR A 159 -9.78 22.78 -19.19
CA TYR A 159 -9.19 23.38 -20.39
C TYR A 159 -9.85 22.91 -21.69
N GLN A 160 -10.80 21.97 -21.63
CA GLN A 160 -11.39 21.34 -22.82
C GLN A 160 -10.33 20.76 -23.77
N CYS A 161 -9.19 20.33 -23.19
CA CYS A 161 -7.97 20.00 -23.93
C CYS A 161 -8.14 18.72 -24.77
N PRO A 162 -8.12 18.78 -26.11
CA PRO A 162 -8.28 17.60 -26.97
C PRO A 162 -7.10 16.62 -26.84
N TRP A 163 -5.91 17.13 -26.54
CA TRP A 163 -4.72 16.30 -26.27
C TRP A 163 -4.96 15.38 -25.06
N ALA A 164 -5.51 15.91 -23.97
CA ALA A 164 -5.79 15.13 -22.77
C ALA A 164 -6.83 14.02 -23.04
N GLN A 165 -7.86 14.31 -23.86
CA GLN A 165 -8.83 13.30 -24.31
C GLN A 165 -8.15 12.17 -25.10
N LYS A 166 -7.30 12.51 -26.08
CA LYS A 166 -6.56 11.51 -26.86
C LYS A 166 -5.63 10.66 -25.99
N PHE A 167 -4.94 11.28 -25.03
CA PHE A 167 -4.08 10.57 -24.09
C PHE A 167 -4.88 9.61 -23.19
N GLN A 168 -6.03 10.05 -22.69
CA GLN A 168 -6.94 9.22 -21.88
C GLN A 168 -7.46 8.00 -22.67
N GLN A 169 -7.79 8.19 -23.95
CA GLN A 169 -8.22 7.10 -24.83
C GLN A 169 -7.06 6.11 -25.10
N MET A 170 -5.84 6.60 -25.28
CA MET A 170 -4.65 5.76 -25.43
C MET A 170 -4.43 4.88 -24.19
N ILE A 171 -4.46 5.45 -22.98
CA ILE A 171 -4.37 4.67 -21.74
C ILE A 171 -5.51 3.64 -21.66
N SER A 172 -6.74 4.02 -22.01
CA SER A 172 -7.88 3.10 -22.00
C SER A 172 -7.67 1.92 -22.95
N ARG A 173 -7.14 2.16 -24.16
CA ARG A 173 -6.78 1.10 -25.12
C ARG A 173 -5.72 0.18 -24.55
N ALA A 174 -4.69 0.72 -23.91
CA ALA A 174 -3.64 -0.07 -23.24
C ALA A 174 -4.22 -0.97 -22.14
N ILE A 175 -5.09 -0.42 -21.27
CA ILE A 175 -5.74 -1.20 -20.21
C ILE A 175 -6.61 -2.32 -20.81
N GLN A 176 -7.34 -2.06 -21.90
CA GLN A 176 -8.14 -3.10 -22.55
C GLN A 176 -7.26 -4.18 -23.19
N LEU A 177 -6.16 -3.79 -23.85
CA LEU A 177 -5.20 -4.74 -24.41
C LEU A 177 -4.62 -5.68 -23.34
N LYS A 178 -4.31 -5.17 -22.13
CA LYS A 178 -3.83 -6.06 -21.04
C LYS A 178 -4.81 -7.20 -20.74
N LYS A 179 -6.12 -6.96 -20.86
CA LYS A 179 -7.14 -7.98 -20.59
C LYS A 179 -7.25 -9.05 -21.67
N THR A 180 -6.73 -8.77 -22.88
CA THR A 180 -6.81 -9.69 -24.02
C THR A 180 -5.52 -10.47 -24.23
N ILE A 181 -4.36 -9.95 -23.80
CA ILE A 181 -3.07 -10.66 -23.89
C ILE A 181 -3.08 -11.86 -22.94
N LYS A 182 -2.84 -13.05 -23.48
CA LYS A 182 -2.66 -14.28 -22.68
C LYS A 182 -1.24 -14.34 -22.07
N PRO A 183 -1.05 -15.04 -20.94
CA PRO A 183 0.25 -15.10 -20.26
C PRO A 183 1.44 -15.51 -21.16
N ASP A 184 1.23 -16.40 -22.12
CA ASP A 184 2.22 -16.90 -23.08
C ASP A 184 2.54 -15.90 -24.22
N GLU A 185 1.69 -14.91 -24.45
CA GLU A 185 1.82 -13.92 -25.53
C GLU A 185 2.61 -12.66 -25.13
N TYR A 186 3.00 -12.54 -23.85
CA TYR A 186 3.73 -11.35 -23.37
C TYR A 186 5.12 -11.21 -24.02
N GLY A 187 5.76 -12.35 -24.35
CA GLY A 187 7.07 -12.41 -25.00
C GLY A 187 7.04 -12.27 -26.53
N THR A 188 5.86 -12.26 -27.17
CA THR A 188 5.75 -12.15 -28.62
C THR A 188 5.41 -10.71 -29.05
N PRO A 189 5.83 -10.28 -30.26
CA PRO A 189 5.40 -9.01 -30.82
C PRO A 189 3.87 -8.94 -30.94
N GLN A 190 3.29 -7.82 -30.50
CA GLN A 190 1.85 -7.57 -30.56
C GLN A 190 1.61 -6.27 -31.31
N LYS A 191 0.93 -6.33 -32.46
CA LYS A 191 0.66 -5.14 -33.30
C LYS A 191 -0.04 -4.03 -32.50
N GLN A 192 -1.06 -4.39 -31.73
CA GLN A 192 -1.79 -3.43 -30.89
C GLN A 192 -0.91 -2.77 -29.82
N ARG A 193 0.08 -3.48 -29.28
CA ARG A 193 1.06 -2.93 -28.34
C ARG A 193 1.94 -1.89 -29.05
N ALA A 194 2.45 -2.23 -30.23
CA ALA A 194 3.26 -1.32 -31.05
C ALA A 194 2.47 -0.08 -31.48
N ASP A 195 1.20 -0.22 -31.86
CA ASP A 195 0.34 0.90 -32.23
C ASP A 195 0.11 1.86 -31.04
N ILE A 196 -0.01 1.33 -29.82
CA ILE A 196 -0.14 2.13 -28.59
C ILE A 196 1.16 2.86 -28.27
N GLU A 197 2.31 2.19 -28.41
CA GLU A 197 3.63 2.80 -28.22
C GLU A 197 3.86 3.95 -29.21
N ALA A 198 3.55 3.74 -30.49
CA ALA A 198 3.65 4.77 -31.52
C ALA A 198 2.73 5.97 -31.22
N LEU A 199 1.51 5.72 -30.74
CA LEU A 199 0.58 6.77 -30.33
C LEU A 199 1.08 7.54 -29.10
N LEU A 200 1.66 6.85 -28.10
CA LEU A 200 2.29 7.51 -26.96
C LEU A 200 3.43 8.43 -27.43
N ASP A 201 4.33 7.93 -28.28
CA ASP A 201 5.46 8.70 -28.81
C ASP A 201 5.00 9.90 -29.65
N GLN A 202 3.91 9.77 -30.40
CA GLN A 202 3.30 10.89 -31.11
C GLN A 202 2.74 11.93 -30.13
N LEU A 203 2.00 11.50 -29.10
CA LEU A 203 1.35 12.40 -28.14
C LEU A 203 2.36 13.18 -27.29
N ILE A 204 3.46 12.57 -26.88
CA ILE A 204 4.49 13.26 -26.09
C ILE A 204 5.29 14.30 -26.90
N ARG A 205 5.28 14.19 -28.24
CA ARG A 205 5.94 15.16 -29.15
C ARG A 205 5.03 16.32 -29.56
N GLN A 206 3.72 16.23 -29.31
CA GLN A 206 2.79 17.30 -29.66
C GLN A 206 3.06 18.55 -28.82
N LYS A 207 3.00 19.72 -29.45
CA LYS A 207 3.08 20.99 -28.75
C LYS A 207 1.78 21.20 -27.95
N ILE A 208 1.92 21.40 -26.65
CA ILE A 208 0.80 21.79 -25.78
C ILE A 208 0.69 23.31 -25.78
N ASP A 209 -0.55 23.80 -25.71
CA ASP A 209 -0.84 25.21 -25.56
C ASP A 209 -0.14 25.77 -24.30
N PRO A 210 0.69 26.83 -24.42
CA PRO A 210 1.33 27.50 -23.29
C PRO A 210 0.35 27.97 -22.21
N GLU A 211 -0.90 28.26 -22.56
CA GLU A 211 -1.95 28.69 -21.62
C GLU A 211 -2.46 27.53 -20.74
N HIS A 212 -1.99 26.29 -20.96
CA HIS A 212 -2.30 25.11 -20.16
C HIS A 212 -1.08 24.60 -19.37
N PRO A 213 -0.57 25.37 -18.38
CA PRO A 213 0.70 25.07 -17.70
C PRO A 213 0.71 23.74 -16.93
N GLU A 214 -0.45 23.31 -16.40
CA GLU A 214 -0.58 22.01 -15.72
C GLU A 214 -0.48 20.84 -16.70
N VAL A 215 -1.04 20.99 -17.91
CA VAL A 215 -0.94 20.00 -18.99
C VAL A 215 0.50 19.90 -19.49
N LEU A 216 1.20 21.04 -19.63
CA LEU A 216 2.63 21.09 -19.95
C LEU A 216 3.47 20.36 -18.90
N THR A 217 3.19 20.60 -17.62
CA THR A 217 3.89 19.94 -16.51
C THR A 217 3.65 18.44 -16.51
N PHE A 218 2.40 18.03 -16.73
CA PHE A 218 2.04 16.63 -16.90
C PHE A 218 2.80 16.00 -18.08
N GLN A 219 2.78 16.62 -19.26
CA GLN A 219 3.47 16.10 -20.45
C GLN A 219 4.98 15.96 -20.20
N LYS A 220 5.63 16.95 -19.59
CA LYS A 220 7.06 16.86 -19.21
C LYS A 220 7.34 15.67 -18.29
N ARG A 221 6.46 15.42 -17.32
CA ARG A 221 6.56 14.26 -16.42
C ARG A 221 6.40 12.94 -17.19
N ILE A 222 5.44 12.87 -18.11
CA ILE A 222 5.23 11.72 -18.99
C ILE A 222 6.44 11.47 -19.90
N ILE A 223 7.03 12.51 -20.49
CA ILE A 223 8.26 12.41 -21.29
C ILE A 223 9.38 11.81 -20.44
N LYS A 224 9.58 12.35 -19.23
CA LYS A 224 10.65 11.90 -18.32
C LYS A 224 10.51 10.43 -17.92
N TYR A 225 9.28 9.95 -17.72
CA TYR A 225 8.99 8.60 -17.22
C TYR A 225 8.27 7.71 -18.25
N ARG A 226 8.49 7.98 -19.54
CA ARG A 226 7.80 7.32 -20.66
C ARG A 226 7.91 5.80 -20.60
N GLU A 227 9.08 5.29 -20.24
CA GLU A 227 9.38 3.86 -20.09
C GLU A 227 8.53 3.16 -19.02
N TYR A 228 7.99 3.88 -18.04
CA TYR A 228 7.25 3.30 -16.90
C TYR A 228 5.72 3.31 -17.07
N LEU A 229 5.21 3.79 -18.21
CA LEU A 229 3.77 3.95 -18.43
C LEU A 229 3.10 2.65 -18.87
N LEU A 230 3.77 1.88 -19.72
CA LEU A 230 3.22 0.69 -20.39
C LEU A 230 3.89 -0.60 -19.94
N THR A 231 4.68 -0.59 -18.85
CA THR A 231 5.38 -1.76 -18.30
C THR A 231 4.44 -2.97 -18.11
N PHE A 232 3.18 -2.73 -17.74
CA PHE A 232 2.13 -3.73 -17.59
C PHE A 232 1.74 -4.49 -18.86
N LEU A 233 2.08 -3.97 -20.05
CA LEU A 233 1.91 -4.63 -21.35
C LEU A 233 3.06 -5.57 -21.69
N TYR A 234 4.18 -5.49 -20.96
CA TYR A 234 5.35 -6.35 -21.13
C TYR A 234 5.48 -7.40 -20.03
N ASN A 235 4.73 -7.25 -18.94
CA ASN A 235 4.81 -8.12 -17.78
C ASN A 235 3.40 -8.56 -17.35
N ALA A 236 3.13 -9.87 -17.42
CA ALA A 236 1.82 -10.45 -17.09
C ALA A 236 1.35 -10.06 -15.69
N ASP A 237 2.22 -10.23 -14.68
CA ASP A 237 1.91 -10.01 -13.28
C ASP A 237 1.84 -8.53 -12.86
N VAL A 238 2.29 -7.59 -13.70
CA VAL A 238 2.30 -6.16 -13.37
C VAL A 238 0.93 -5.56 -13.67
N PRO A 239 0.18 -5.05 -12.67
CA PRO A 239 -1.09 -4.36 -12.91
C PRO A 239 -0.86 -2.97 -13.52
N SER A 240 -1.82 -2.44 -14.25
CA SER A 240 -1.75 -1.06 -14.76
C SER A 240 -1.92 0.01 -13.69
N HIS A 241 -2.46 -0.35 -12.51
CA HIS A 241 -2.82 0.57 -11.44
C HIS A 241 -2.33 0.07 -10.07
N ASN A 242 -2.25 0.98 -9.10
CA ASN A 242 -1.76 0.72 -7.75
C ASN A 242 -2.86 0.40 -6.71
N ASN A 243 -4.08 0.07 -7.16
CA ASN A 243 -5.25 -0.14 -6.27
C ASN A 243 -4.99 -1.10 -5.10
N SER A 244 -4.16 -2.13 -5.26
CA SER A 244 -3.85 -3.08 -4.19
C SER A 244 -3.09 -2.43 -3.03
N SER A 245 -2.20 -1.47 -3.31
CA SER A 245 -1.46 -0.73 -2.28
C SER A 245 -2.36 0.32 -1.62
N GLU A 246 -3.16 1.03 -2.43
CA GLU A 246 -4.19 1.95 -1.92
C GLU A 246 -5.16 1.23 -0.97
N GLN A 247 -5.61 0.03 -1.34
CA GLN A 247 -6.49 -0.79 -0.50
C GLN A 247 -5.79 -1.27 0.79
N ALA A 248 -4.52 -1.66 0.72
CA ALA A 248 -3.76 -2.06 1.90
C ALA A 248 -3.67 -0.91 2.91
N ILE A 249 -3.22 0.27 2.45
CA ILE A 249 -3.00 1.43 3.31
C ILE A 249 -4.30 2.12 3.75
N ARG A 250 -5.38 2.01 2.98
CA ARG A 250 -6.72 2.57 3.32
C ARG A 250 -7.22 2.12 4.67
N ASN A 251 -6.84 0.93 5.13
CA ASN A 251 -7.30 0.45 6.42
C ASN A 251 -6.73 1.23 7.62
N VAL A 252 -5.59 1.92 7.44
CA VAL A 252 -5.13 2.91 8.41
C VAL A 252 -6.17 4.02 8.54
N LYS A 253 -6.71 4.53 7.43
CA LYS A 253 -7.79 5.55 7.46
C LYS A 253 -9.06 5.02 8.10
N VAL A 254 -9.42 3.76 7.86
CA VAL A 254 -10.56 3.12 8.54
C VAL A 254 -10.32 3.07 10.05
N LYS A 255 -9.15 2.62 10.48
CA LYS A 255 -8.75 2.62 11.90
C LYS A 255 -8.86 4.02 12.50
N LEU A 256 -8.35 5.04 11.81
CA LEU A 256 -8.41 6.42 12.28
C LEU A 256 -9.85 6.95 12.35
N LYS A 257 -10.70 6.61 11.37
CA LYS A 257 -12.13 7.01 11.38
C LYS A 257 -12.88 6.43 12.57
N VAL A 258 -12.57 5.20 12.96
CA VAL A 258 -13.26 4.49 14.06
C VAL A 258 -12.65 4.78 15.42
N SER A 259 -11.32 4.81 15.52
CA SER A 259 -10.58 4.92 16.79
C SER A 259 -9.95 6.30 17.04
N GLY A 260 -10.10 7.26 16.11
CA GLY A 260 -9.51 8.59 16.23
C GLY A 260 -8.04 8.64 15.82
N MET A 261 -7.17 9.18 16.67
CA MET A 261 -5.73 9.33 16.40
C MET A 261 -4.90 8.35 17.22
N PHE A 262 -3.68 8.05 16.79
CA PHE A 262 -2.71 7.39 17.69
C PHE A 262 -2.10 8.44 18.62
N LYS A 263 -1.85 8.04 19.88
CA LYS A 263 -1.31 8.93 20.90
C LYS A 263 0.22 8.89 21.00
N ALA A 264 0.86 7.81 20.53
CA ALA A 264 2.29 7.62 20.57
C ALA A 264 2.77 6.75 19.41
N ASN A 265 4.02 6.97 18.99
CA ASN A 265 4.65 6.24 17.88
C ASN A 265 4.65 4.73 18.08
N ASN A 266 4.98 4.25 19.29
CA ASN A 266 4.95 2.82 19.64
C ASN A 266 3.57 2.20 19.33
N GLY A 267 2.47 2.90 19.65
CA GLY A 267 1.12 2.43 19.32
C GLY A 267 0.86 2.33 17.81
N ALA A 268 1.40 3.24 17.01
CA ALA A 268 1.33 3.20 15.56
C ALA A 268 2.17 2.04 14.98
N GLN A 269 3.37 1.80 15.51
CA GLN A 269 4.23 0.69 15.11
C GLN A 269 3.63 -0.67 15.48
N ASN A 270 3.11 -0.82 16.70
CA ASN A 270 2.44 -2.05 17.13
C ASN A 270 1.24 -2.37 16.23
N TYR A 271 0.47 -1.35 15.85
CA TYR A 271 -0.57 -1.51 14.85
C TYR A 271 0.00 -1.94 13.50
N ALA A 272 1.06 -1.29 13.00
CA ALA A 272 1.70 -1.60 11.71
C ALA A 272 2.16 -3.06 11.63
N ILE A 273 2.83 -3.55 12.67
CA ILE A 273 3.37 -4.92 12.77
C ILE A 273 2.24 -5.95 12.67
N ILE A 274 1.27 -5.85 13.59
CA ILE A 274 0.15 -6.80 13.67
C ILE A 274 -0.72 -6.70 12.41
N ARG A 275 -0.86 -5.49 11.86
CA ARG A 275 -1.64 -5.25 10.66
C ARG A 275 -1.00 -5.88 9.41
N SER A 276 0.31 -5.80 9.28
CA SER A 276 1.05 -6.43 8.17
C SER A 276 0.80 -7.94 8.13
N ILE A 277 0.78 -8.58 9.30
CA ILE A 277 0.46 -10.00 9.42
C ILE A 277 -1.01 -10.24 9.07
N THR A 278 -1.94 -9.40 9.56
CA THR A 278 -3.38 -9.50 9.24
C THR A 278 -3.63 -9.49 7.73
N ASP A 279 -3.05 -8.53 7.00
CA ASP A 279 -3.25 -8.41 5.56
C ASP A 279 -2.54 -9.51 4.79
N THR A 280 -1.38 -9.98 5.28
CA THR A 280 -0.70 -11.15 4.73
C THR A 280 -1.54 -12.42 4.90
N CYS A 281 -2.12 -12.66 6.08
CA CYS A 281 -3.03 -13.80 6.32
C CYS A 281 -4.20 -13.77 5.33
N LYS A 282 -4.81 -12.60 5.13
CA LYS A 282 -5.92 -12.42 4.17
C LYS A 282 -5.52 -12.75 2.74
N LYS A 283 -4.34 -12.31 2.30
CA LYS A 283 -3.83 -12.60 0.95
C LYS A 283 -3.61 -14.09 0.72
N ASN A 284 -3.34 -14.85 1.77
CA ASN A 284 -3.09 -16.29 1.71
C ASN A 284 -4.30 -17.14 2.16
N GLY A 285 -5.49 -16.54 2.34
CA GLY A 285 -6.70 -17.27 2.74
C GLY A 285 -6.65 -17.86 4.15
N GLN A 286 -5.76 -17.38 5.01
CA GLN A 286 -5.56 -17.90 6.36
C GLN A 286 -6.54 -17.30 7.37
N GLY A 287 -6.91 -18.11 8.37
CA GLY A 287 -7.73 -17.68 9.49
C GLY A 287 -6.95 -16.78 10.45
N ILE A 288 -7.11 -15.45 10.35
CA ILE A 288 -6.34 -14.46 11.10
C ILE A 288 -6.28 -14.75 12.61
N LEU A 289 -7.41 -15.11 13.23
CA LEU A 289 -7.45 -15.40 14.68
C LEU A 289 -6.63 -16.66 15.03
N ASN A 290 -6.62 -17.67 14.17
CA ASN A 290 -5.81 -18.88 14.37
C ASN A 290 -4.32 -18.55 14.27
N GLU A 291 -3.91 -17.76 13.27
CA GLU A 291 -2.51 -17.31 13.15
C GLU A 291 -2.09 -16.46 14.35
N PHE A 292 -2.99 -15.60 14.85
CA PHE A 292 -2.72 -14.82 16.04
C PHE A 292 -2.59 -15.67 17.29
N LEU A 293 -3.32 -16.78 17.39
CA LEU A 293 -3.14 -17.76 18.47
C LEU A 293 -1.76 -18.41 18.42
N THR A 294 -1.29 -18.79 17.22
CA THR A 294 0.07 -19.31 17.03
C THR A 294 1.12 -18.32 17.52
N ILE A 295 1.01 -17.04 17.13
CA ILE A 295 1.92 -15.98 17.58
C ILE A 295 1.84 -15.77 19.10
N ALA A 296 0.64 -15.80 19.68
CA ALA A 296 0.47 -15.61 21.12
C ALA A 296 1.13 -16.72 21.96
N ASN A 297 1.19 -17.94 21.40
CA ASN A 297 1.78 -19.14 22.03
C ASN A 297 3.30 -19.26 21.86
N ALA A 298 3.90 -18.50 20.95
CA ALA A 298 5.35 -18.46 20.74
C ALA A 298 6.10 -17.78 21.89
#